data_AF-A0A0T6B9A6-F1
#
_entry.id   AF-A0A0T6B9A6-F1
#
_cell.length_a   1.000
_cell.length_b   1.000
_cell.length_c   1.000
_cell.angle_alpha   90.00
_cell.angle_beta   90.00
_cell.angle_gamma   90.00
#
_symmetry.space_group_name_H-M   'P 1'
#
loop_
_entity.id
_entity.type
_entity.pdbx_description
1 polymer ?
#
loop_
_entity_poly.entity_id
_entity_poly.type
_entity_poly.pdbx_seq_one_letter_code
_entity_poly.pdbx_strand_id
1 'polypeptide(L)'
;LLHWIEKSAPGWSHNANVIAKSWMKEGLKPRCITRDLKWGVPVPIESFKDKVFYVWFDAPIGYMSITQRYTKEWEKWWRPGPDTKVSLYQFMAKDNVPFHSVMFPAVLLGANKNYVTV
;
A
#
# COMPACT_ATOMS: atom_id res chain seq x y z
N LEU A 1 0.36 7.06 -11.00
CA LEU A 1 0.94 5.74 -10.63
C LEU A 1 2.04 5.30 -11.58
N LEU A 2 1.82 5.21 -12.90
CA LEU A 2 2.84 4.78 -13.86
C LEU A 2 4.17 5.53 -13.70
N HIS A 3 4.11 6.87 -13.69
CA HIS A 3 5.27 7.74 -13.44
C HIS A 3 6.01 7.45 -12.12
N TRP A 4 5.28 7.08 -11.07
CA TRP A 4 5.88 6.73 -9.78
C TRP A 4 6.61 5.38 -9.88
N ILE A 5 6.02 4.39 -10.55
CA ILE A 5 6.67 3.09 -10.78
C ILE A 5 7.95 3.30 -11.59
N GLU A 6 7.93 4.09 -12.67
CA GLU A 6 9.11 4.35 -13.51
C GLU A 6 10.28 4.95 -12.74
N LYS A 7 10.00 5.81 -11.76
CA LYS A 7 11.02 6.41 -10.89
C LYS A 7 11.54 5.46 -9.81
N SER A 8 10.71 4.56 -9.31
CA SER A 8 11.03 3.71 -8.15
C SER A 8 11.61 2.35 -8.56
N ALA A 9 11.14 1.82 -9.68
CA ALA A 9 11.54 0.56 -10.31
C ALA A 9 13.06 0.29 -10.40
N PRO A 10 13.93 1.28 -10.69
CA PRO A 10 15.38 1.02 -10.77
C PRO A 10 16.00 0.43 -9.51
N GLY A 11 15.39 0.64 -8.33
CA GLY A 11 15.85 0.06 -7.06
C GLY A 11 15.28 -1.34 -6.76
N TRP A 12 14.38 -1.87 -7.59
CA TRP A 12 13.67 -3.11 -7.33
C TRP A 12 14.32 -4.32 -8.00
N SER A 13 14.00 -5.52 -7.50
CA SER A 13 14.39 -6.78 -8.17
C SER A 13 13.82 -6.86 -9.59
N HIS A 14 14.53 -7.56 -10.48
CA HIS A 14 14.09 -7.76 -11.87
C HIS A 14 12.65 -8.31 -11.96
N ASN A 15 12.34 -9.32 -11.15
CA ASN A 15 11.02 -9.95 -11.13
C ASN A 15 9.92 -8.97 -10.69
N ALA A 16 10.20 -8.16 -9.67
CA ALA A 16 9.24 -7.16 -9.21
C ALA A 16 8.92 -6.13 -10.31
N ASN A 17 9.95 -5.70 -11.05
CA ASN A 17 9.82 -4.79 -12.17
C ASN A 17 8.98 -5.36 -13.32
N VAL A 18 9.22 -6.60 -13.70
CA VAL A 18 8.45 -7.27 -14.78
C VAL A 18 6.98 -7.40 -14.39
N ILE A 19 6.70 -7.85 -13.16
CA ILE A 19 5.32 -8.02 -12.67
C ILE A 19 4.59 -6.67 -12.62
N ALA A 20 5.20 -5.64 -12.05
CA ALA A 20 4.60 -4.31 -11.96
C ALA A 20 4.26 -3.74 -13.34
N LYS A 21 5.18 -3.87 -14.30
CA LYS A 21 4.97 -3.42 -15.69
C LYS A 21 3.85 -4.18 -16.40
N SER A 22 3.74 -5.50 -16.17
CA SER A 22 2.64 -6.30 -16.75
C SER A 22 1.28 -5.79 -16.29
N TRP A 23 1.14 -5.51 -15.00
CA TRP A 23 -0.09 -4.96 -14.42
C TRP A 23 -0.45 -3.59 -14.99
N MET A 24 0.54 -2.75 -15.26
CA MET A 24 0.31 -1.46 -15.90
C MET A 24 -0.08 -1.59 -17.37
N LYS A 25 0.53 -2.54 -18.10
CA LYS A 25 0.24 -2.80 -19.51
C LYS A 25 -1.19 -3.33 -19.73
N GLU A 26 -1.66 -4.19 -18.84
CA GLU A 26 -3.03 -4.75 -18.90
C GLU A 26 -4.12 -3.69 -18.61
N GLY A 27 -3.75 -2.59 -17.95
CA GLY A 27 -4.68 -1.58 -17.49
C GLY A 27 -5.30 -1.92 -16.13
N LEU A 28 -5.33 -0.94 -15.24
CA LEU A 28 -5.88 -1.12 -13.90
C LEU A 28 -7.41 -1.09 -13.95
N LYS A 29 -8.02 -2.09 -13.32
CA LYS A 29 -9.47 -2.18 -13.16
C LYS A 29 -9.87 -1.78 -11.73
N PRO A 30 -11.08 -1.24 -11.52
CA PRO A 30 -11.62 -1.07 -10.18
C PRO A 30 -11.58 -2.39 -9.40
N ARG A 31 -11.16 -2.32 -8.14
CA ARG A 31 -11.10 -3.48 -7.24
C ARG A 31 -11.99 -3.25 -6.03
N CYS A 32 -12.78 -4.26 -5.68
CA CYS A 32 -13.63 -4.21 -4.49
C CYS A 32 -12.79 -4.29 -3.21
N ILE A 33 -12.93 -3.29 -2.33
CA ILE A 33 -12.19 -3.19 -1.07
C ILE A 33 -13.02 -3.57 0.17
N THR A 34 -14.24 -4.10 0.00
CA THR A 34 -15.11 -4.52 1.10
C THR A 34 -15.51 -5.98 0.98
N ARG A 35 -15.89 -6.62 2.09
CA ARG A 35 -16.37 -8.00 2.14
C ARG A 35 -17.50 -8.16 3.14
N ASP A 36 -18.40 -9.10 2.84
CA ASP A 36 -19.45 -9.60 3.71
C ASP A 36 -18.90 -10.64 4.67
N LEU A 37 -18.09 -10.20 5.63
CA LEU A 37 -17.50 -11.03 6.69
C LEU A 37 -17.74 -10.37 8.05
N LYS A 38 -17.76 -11.19 9.10
CA LYS A 38 -17.88 -10.70 10.48
C LYS A 38 -16.53 -10.39 11.14
N TRP A 39 -15.43 -10.99 10.65
CA TRP A 39 -14.08 -10.79 11.19
C TRP A 39 -13.23 -9.95 10.23
N GLY A 40 -12.93 -8.71 10.63
CA GLY A 40 -12.13 -7.75 9.87
C GLY A 40 -12.30 -6.33 10.41
N VAL A 41 -11.64 -5.36 9.77
CA VAL A 41 -11.76 -3.94 10.14
C VAL A 41 -13.11 -3.41 9.63
N PRO A 42 -13.99 -2.87 10.50
CA PRO A 42 -15.31 -2.38 10.08
C PRO A 42 -15.17 -1.17 9.15
N VAL A 43 -16.01 -1.11 8.12
CA VAL A 43 -16.04 0.03 7.20
C VAL A 43 -16.79 1.19 7.87
N PRO A 44 -16.20 2.41 7.98
CA PRO A 44 -16.81 3.53 8.70
C PRO A 44 -17.85 4.26 7.83
N ILE A 45 -18.77 3.50 7.23
CA ILE A 45 -19.87 4.00 6.40
C ILE A 45 -21.16 3.37 6.91
N GLU A 46 -22.16 4.20 7.19
CA GLU A 46 -23.44 3.79 7.80
C GLU A 46 -24.13 2.65 7.02
N SER A 47 -24.10 2.68 5.69
CA SER A 47 -24.70 1.63 4.83
C SER A 47 -23.87 0.34 4.75
N PHE A 48 -22.70 0.28 5.42
CA PHE A 48 -21.75 -0.83 5.36
C PHE A 48 -21.50 -1.44 6.76
N LYS A 49 -22.39 -1.25 7.74
CA LYS A 49 -22.25 -1.77 9.12
C LYS A 49 -21.94 -3.26 9.22
N ASP A 50 -22.48 -4.07 8.31
CA ASP A 50 -22.27 -5.52 8.26
C ASP A 50 -21.10 -5.96 7.37
N LYS A 51 -20.29 -5.00 6.90
CA LYS A 51 -19.15 -5.24 6.02
C LYS A 51 -17.84 -4.85 6.69
N VAL A 52 -16.79 -5.56 6.29
CA VAL A 52 -15.41 -5.26 6.68
C VAL A 52 -14.59 -4.88 5.45
N PHE A 53 -13.43 -4.26 5.67
CA PHE A 53 -12.44 -4.10 4.62
C PHE A 53 -11.93 -5.46 4.15
N TYR A 54 -11.71 -5.56 2.84
CA TYR A 54 -11.07 -6.71 2.24
C TYR A 54 -9.59 -6.75 2.63
N VAL A 55 -9.10 -7.88 3.11
CA VAL A 55 -7.74 -8.02 3.65
C VAL A 55 -6.63 -7.52 2.71
N TRP A 56 -6.82 -7.64 1.39
CA TRP A 56 -5.81 -7.17 0.43
C TRP A 56 -5.79 -5.65 0.24
N PHE A 57 -6.78 -4.93 0.78
CA PHE A 57 -6.78 -3.48 0.88
C PHE A 57 -6.07 -3.00 2.16
N ASP A 58 -6.39 -3.57 3.32
CA ASP A 58 -5.93 -3.06 4.62
C ASP A 58 -4.69 -3.79 5.19
N ALA A 59 -4.36 -5.00 4.75
CA ALA A 59 -3.18 -5.71 5.28
C ALA A 59 -1.86 -4.93 5.13
N PRO A 60 -1.56 -4.25 4.00
CA PRO A 60 -0.35 -3.43 3.90
C PRO A 60 -0.36 -2.21 4.85
N ILE A 61 -1.54 -1.72 5.25
CA ILE A 61 -1.66 -0.65 6.27
C ILE A 61 -1.21 -1.19 7.64
N GLY A 62 -1.22 -2.51 7.83
CA GLY A 62 -0.67 -3.20 8.99
C GLY A 62 0.78 -2.81 9.31
N TYR A 63 1.62 -2.52 8.31
CA TYR A 63 3.00 -2.06 8.57
C TYR A 63 3.02 -0.74 9.35
N MET A 64 2.10 0.17 9.04
CA MET A 64 1.96 1.46 9.70
C MET A 64 1.36 1.30 11.10
N SER A 65 0.32 0.48 11.26
CA SER A 65 -0.32 0.27 12.56
C SER A 65 0.59 -0.47 13.54
N ILE A 66 1.41 -1.42 13.07
CA ILE A 66 2.46 -2.07 13.88
C ILE A 66 3.49 -1.03 14.34
N THR A 67 3.92 -0.13 13.45
CA THR A 67 4.86 0.96 13.80
C THR A 67 4.23 1.92 14.82
N GLN A 68 2.96 2.28 14.63
CA GLN A 68 2.18 3.11 15.56
C GLN A 68 2.05 2.45 16.95
N ARG A 69 1.89 1.12 16.99
CA ARG A 69 1.83 0.38 18.25
C ARG A 69 3.18 0.38 18.98
N TYR A 70 4.28 0.37 18.23
CA TYR A 70 5.65 0.41 18.75
C TYR A 70 6.04 1.79 19.28
N THR A 71 5.70 2.87 18.58
CA THR A 71 6.10 4.23 18.96
C THR A 71 5.05 5.30 18.65
N LYS A 72 4.94 6.30 19.54
CA LYS A 72 4.12 7.51 19.32
C LYS A 72 4.63 8.35 18.14
N GLU A 73 5.91 8.20 17.78
CA GLU A 73 6.56 8.96 16.71
C GLU A 73 6.54 8.24 15.36
N TRP A 74 5.62 7.29 15.15
CA TRP A 74 5.55 6.45 13.95
C TRP A 74 5.45 7.28 12.65
N GLU A 75 4.86 8.47 12.72
CA GLU A 75 4.71 9.37 11.58
C GLU A 75 6.07 9.83 11.04
N LYS A 76 7.11 9.92 11.87
CA LYS A 76 8.46 10.27 11.39
C LYS A 76 9.01 9.23 10.41
N TRP A 77 8.55 7.98 10.48
CA TRP A 77 8.93 6.91 9.56
C TRP A 77 8.05 6.87 8.31
N TRP A 78 6.74 7.03 8.48
CA TRP A 78 5.77 6.82 7.40
C TRP A 78 5.35 8.11 6.68
N ARG A 79 5.52 9.28 7.29
CA ARG A 79 5.28 10.62 6.74
C ARG A 79 6.41 11.56 7.15
N PRO A 80 7.66 11.27 6.75
CA PRO A 80 8.81 12.06 7.16
C PRO A 80 8.64 13.53 6.72
N GLY A 81 9.09 14.45 7.57
CA GLY A 81 9.20 15.86 7.24
C GLY A 81 10.29 16.11 6.18
N PRO A 82 10.38 17.34 5.64
CA PRO A 82 11.30 17.67 4.55
C PRO A 82 12.79 17.41 4.87
N ASP A 83 13.18 17.52 6.15
CA ASP A 83 14.56 17.32 6.59
C ASP A 83 14.89 15.85 6.91
N THR A 84 13.92 14.94 6.81
CA THR A 84 14.10 13.53 7.14
C THR A 84 14.00 12.67 5.89
N LYS A 85 15.06 11.93 5.58
CA LYS A 85 15.06 10.95 4.49
C LYS A 85 14.82 9.55 5.03
N VAL A 86 13.75 8.91 4.58
CA VAL A 86 13.46 7.50 4.85
C VAL A 86 13.55 6.72 3.54
N SER A 87 14.32 5.63 3.54
CA SER A 87 14.36 4.66 2.45
C SER A 87 13.62 3.40 2.88
N LEU A 88 12.48 3.13 2.24
CA LEU A 88 11.64 1.99 2.56
C LEU A 88 12.08 0.76 1.74
N TYR A 89 12.39 -0.34 2.42
CA TYR A 89 12.69 -1.62 1.80
C TYR A 89 11.62 -2.64 2.18
N GLN A 90 11.10 -3.36 1.19
CA GLN A 90 10.08 -4.39 1.39
C GLN A 90 10.53 -5.73 0.83
N PHE A 91 10.61 -6.73 1.69
CA PHE A 91 10.99 -8.10 1.34
C PHE A 91 9.74 -8.98 1.33
N MET A 92 9.54 -9.73 0.24
CA MET A 92 8.35 -10.55 0.04
C MET A 92 8.57 -11.63 -1.03
N ALA A 93 7.71 -12.64 -1.04
CA ALA A 93 7.61 -13.57 -2.17
C ALA A 93 6.90 -12.94 -3.37
N LYS A 94 7.11 -13.52 -4.56
CA LYS A 94 6.65 -12.96 -5.85
C LYS A 94 5.16 -12.65 -5.90
N ASP A 95 4.32 -13.43 -5.24
CA ASP A 95 2.85 -13.31 -5.32
C ASP A 95 2.34 -12.04 -4.61
N ASN A 96 3.15 -11.48 -3.70
CA ASN A 96 2.82 -10.23 -2.99
C ASN A 96 3.21 -8.98 -3.78
N VAL A 97 4.01 -9.11 -4.85
CA VAL A 97 4.53 -7.97 -5.60
C VAL A 97 3.43 -7.02 -6.07
N PRO A 98 2.32 -7.46 -6.71
CA PRO A 98 1.30 -6.53 -7.20
C PRO A 98 0.67 -5.67 -6.11
N PHE A 99 0.55 -6.20 -4.89
CA PHE A 99 -0.01 -5.47 -3.76
C PHE A 99 0.92 -4.35 -3.29
N HIS A 100 2.24 -4.54 -3.43
CA HIS A 100 3.24 -3.60 -2.93
C HIS A 100 3.84 -2.68 -4.01
N SER A 101 3.77 -3.07 -5.28
CA SER A 101 4.23 -2.26 -6.41
C SER A 101 3.09 -1.52 -7.14
N VAL A 102 1.83 -1.88 -6.88
CA VAL A 102 0.66 -1.26 -7.54
C VAL A 102 -0.39 -0.83 -6.53
N MET A 103 -1.01 -1.77 -5.80
CA MET A 103 -2.22 -1.45 -5.02
C MET A 103 -1.94 -0.53 -3.84
N PHE A 104 -1.00 -0.90 -2.96
CA PHE A 104 -0.68 -0.11 -1.79
C PHE A 104 -0.08 1.26 -2.13
N PRO A 105 0.87 1.40 -3.09
CA PRO A 105 1.31 2.71 -3.55
C PRO A 105 0.16 3.56 -4.12
N ALA A 106 -0.79 2.97 -4.86
CA ALA A 106 -1.95 3.72 -5.35
C ALA A 106 -2.81 4.25 -4.20
N VAL A 107 -3.01 3.47 -3.14
CA VAL A 107 -3.72 3.91 -1.92
C VAL A 107 -2.97 5.04 -1.23
N LEU A 108 -1.66 4.88 -0.99
CA LEU A 108 -0.83 5.88 -0.31
C LEU A 108 -0.76 7.20 -1.08
N LEU A 109 -0.55 7.13 -2.40
CA LEU A 109 -0.54 8.30 -3.28
C LEU A 109 -1.92 8.97 -3.31
N GLY A 110 -2.99 8.19 -3.44
CA GLY A 110 -4.37 8.70 -3.46
C GLY A 110 -4.80 9.38 -2.16
N ALA A 111 -4.21 8.99 -1.02
CA ALA A 111 -4.47 9.64 0.26
C ALA A 111 -3.94 11.08 0.34
N ASN A 112 -2.98 11.47 -0.52
CA ASN A 112 -2.37 12.80 -0.55
C ASN A 112 -1.86 13.27 0.83
N LYS A 113 -1.21 12.37 1.58
CA LYS A 113 -0.66 12.64 2.93
C LYS A 113 0.87 12.58 2.99
N ASN A 114 1.55 12.61 1.84
CA ASN A 114 3.02 12.50 1.78
C ASN A 114 3.56 11.24 2.47
N TYR A 115 2.92 10.10 2.25
CA TYR A 115 3.41 8.83 2.77
C TYR A 115 4.70 8.42 2.06
N VAL A 116 5.64 7.84 2.82
CA VAL A 116 6.81 7.17 2.26
C VAL A 116 6.36 6.00 1.38
N THR A 117 7.03 5.83 0.25
CA THR A 117 6.79 4.73 -0.70
C THR A 117 8.11 4.05 -1.04
N VAL A 118 8.04 2.85 -1.63
CA VAL A 118 9.22 2.06 -2.06
C VAL A 118 9.85 2.59 -3.35
#